data_AF-A0A9X4D3Z0-F1
#
_entry.id   AF-A0A9X4D3Z0-F1
#
_cell.length_a   1.000
_cell.length_b   1.000
_cell.length_c   1.000
_cell.angle_alpha   90.00
_cell.angle_beta   90.00
_cell.angle_gamma   90.00
#
_symmetry.space_group_name_H-M   'P 1'
#
loop_
_entity.id
_entity.type
_entity.pdbx_description
1 polymer ?
#
loop_
_entity_poly.entity_id
_entity_poly.type
_entity_poly.pdbx_seq_one_letter_code
_entity_poly.pdbx_strand_id
1 'polypeptide(L)'
;MGQTNASVQQVSEVVAGVDGKVSAISSWKTETNASGKKVATGIIQGSDGTVGEILLSADRVAIINGLNGPEASLFVFQDGQLFLNSALINQAFIQSLVVGMTLRSQAVNAQGLPLIEINLASGSFTVRGQDANGSTLLNNGGLYVYDANGIERTAVGRLT
;
A
#
# COMPACT_ATOMS: atom_id res chain seq x y z
N MET A 1 -34.72 -9.82 -28.49
CA MET A 1 -34.76 -9.11 -27.20
C MET A 1 -34.46 -10.10 -26.09
N GLY A 2 -33.22 -10.17 -25.62
CA GLY A 2 -32.81 -11.10 -24.56
C GLY A 2 -32.90 -10.39 -23.21
N GLN A 3 -33.81 -10.84 -22.35
CA GLN A 3 -33.92 -10.34 -20.98
C GLN A 3 -32.64 -10.69 -20.22
N THR A 4 -31.80 -9.69 -19.93
CA THR A 4 -30.70 -9.83 -18.98
C THR A 4 -31.27 -9.60 -17.57
N ASN A 5 -31.92 -10.61 -17.00
CA ASN A 5 -32.34 -10.57 -15.60
C ASN A 5 -31.11 -10.75 -14.71
N ALA A 6 -30.47 -9.64 -14.33
CA ALA A 6 -29.58 -9.62 -13.17
C ALA A 6 -30.46 -9.63 -11.91
N SER A 7 -30.68 -10.80 -11.30
CA SER A 7 -31.29 -10.86 -9.98
C SER A 7 -30.23 -10.65 -8.91
N VAL A 8 -30.23 -9.45 -8.32
CA VAL A 8 -29.58 -9.16 -7.03
C VAL A 8 -30.58 -9.56 -5.95
N GLN A 9 -30.24 -10.51 -5.07
CA GLN A 9 -31.09 -10.87 -3.95
C GLN A 9 -30.33 -10.69 -2.63
N GLN A 10 -30.49 -9.48 -2.09
CA GLN A 10 -30.10 -9.10 -0.74
C GLN A 10 -31.28 -9.44 0.19
N VAL A 11 -31.14 -10.46 1.03
CA VAL A 11 -32.11 -10.75 2.10
C VAL A 11 -31.46 -10.40 3.42
N SER A 12 -32.04 -9.43 4.10
CA SER A 12 -31.72 -9.08 5.47
C SER A 12 -33.02 -9.07 6.24
N GLU A 13 -33.19 -10.06 7.12
CA GLU A 13 -34.37 -10.19 7.93
C GLU A 13 -34.01 -9.98 9.39
N VAL A 14 -34.57 -8.90 9.96
CA VAL A 14 -34.48 -8.58 11.38
C VAL A 14 -35.79 -8.99 12.04
N VAL A 15 -35.89 -10.24 12.51
CA VAL A 15 -36.96 -10.61 13.44
C VAL A 15 -36.59 -10.14 14.84
N ALA A 16 -37.13 -9.02 15.28
CA ALA A 16 -37.15 -8.67 16.70
C ALA A 16 -38.20 -9.56 17.37
N GLY A 17 -37.75 -10.62 18.05
CA GLY A 17 -38.65 -11.38 18.91
C GLY A 17 -39.18 -10.49 20.02
N VAL A 18 -40.39 -10.78 20.51
CA VAL A 18 -41.05 -10.08 21.63
C VAL A 18 -40.19 -10.10 22.92
N ASP A 19 -39.09 -10.85 22.92
CA ASP A 19 -38.13 -11.08 24.00
C ASP A 19 -36.88 -10.15 23.98
N GLY A 20 -36.85 -9.09 23.16
CA GLY A 20 -35.76 -8.09 23.20
C GLY A 20 -34.42 -8.52 22.58
N LYS A 21 -34.42 -9.57 21.75
CA LYS A 21 -33.25 -9.92 20.91
C LYS A 21 -33.40 -9.26 19.54
N VAL A 22 -32.51 -8.33 19.26
CA VAL A 22 -32.44 -7.67 17.96
C VAL A 22 -31.67 -8.56 16.98
N SER A 23 -31.97 -8.41 15.70
CA SER A 23 -31.53 -9.29 14.63
C SER A 23 -30.67 -8.53 13.62
N ALA A 24 -29.71 -9.24 13.03
CA ALA A 24 -28.65 -8.66 12.22
C ALA A 24 -29.04 -8.61 10.73
N ILE A 25 -28.84 -7.43 10.11
CA ILE A 25 -28.92 -7.22 8.66
C ILE A 25 -27.52 -7.43 8.10
N SER A 26 -27.28 -8.56 7.43
CA SER A 26 -26.10 -8.75 6.58
C SER A 26 -26.53 -8.74 5.13
N SER A 27 -25.99 -7.80 4.37
CA SER A 27 -26.46 -7.48 3.03
C SER A 27 -25.26 -7.43 2.08
N TRP A 28 -25.23 -8.35 1.10
CA TRP A 28 -24.20 -8.41 0.06
C TRP A 28 -24.81 -7.97 -1.27
N LYS A 29 -24.56 -6.73 -1.67
CA LYS A 29 -25.01 -6.24 -2.98
C LYS A 29 -23.97 -6.64 -4.02
N THR A 30 -24.40 -7.35 -5.05
CA THR A 30 -23.54 -7.75 -6.17
C THR A 30 -24.08 -7.16 -7.46
N GLU A 31 -23.30 -6.31 -8.13
CA GLU A 31 -23.66 -5.72 -9.41
C GLU A 31 -22.86 -6.37 -10.53
N THR A 32 -23.51 -6.62 -11.65
CA THR A 32 -22.83 -7.12 -12.84
C THR A 32 -22.21 -5.93 -13.56
N ASN A 33 -20.89 -5.90 -13.68
CA ASN A 33 -20.22 -4.85 -14.44
C ASN A 33 -20.47 -4.99 -15.95
N ALA A 34 -20.05 -4.00 -16.74
CA ALA A 34 -20.26 -3.97 -18.20
C ALA A 34 -19.67 -5.18 -18.97
N SER A 35 -18.83 -6.00 -18.31
CA SER A 35 -18.23 -7.22 -18.86
C SER A 35 -18.88 -8.51 -18.34
N GLY A 36 -20.07 -8.43 -17.74
CA GLY A 36 -20.84 -9.60 -17.32
C GLY A 36 -20.34 -10.25 -16.03
N LYS A 37 -19.39 -9.63 -15.32
CA LYS A 37 -18.81 -10.17 -14.10
C LYS A 37 -19.46 -9.56 -12.87
N LYS A 38 -19.76 -10.42 -11.90
CA LYS A 38 -20.42 -10.09 -10.64
C LYS A 38 -19.41 -9.45 -9.67
N VAL A 39 -19.64 -8.21 -9.26
CA VAL A 39 -18.78 -7.43 -8.36
C VAL A 39 -19.58 -7.11 -7.09
N ALA A 40 -19.04 -7.41 -5.91
CA ALA A 40 -19.64 -6.96 -4.66
C ALA A 40 -19.46 -5.44 -4.52
N THR A 41 -20.55 -4.67 -4.53
CA THR A 41 -20.53 -3.20 -4.54
C THR A 41 -20.78 -2.56 -3.18
N GLY A 42 -20.98 -3.37 -2.13
CA GLY A 42 -21.04 -2.90 -0.75
C GLY A 42 -21.28 -4.03 0.25
N ILE A 43 -20.64 -3.95 1.41
CA ILE A 43 -20.94 -4.74 2.61
C ILE A 43 -21.68 -3.80 3.56
N ILE A 44 -22.94 -4.13 3.88
CA ILE A 44 -23.71 -3.43 4.91
C ILE A 44 -23.93 -4.43 6.05
N GLN A 45 -23.38 -4.10 7.22
CA GLN A 45 -23.58 -4.86 8.45
C GLN A 45 -24.24 -3.93 9.46
N GLY A 46 -25.53 -4.16 9.70
CA GLY A 46 -26.28 -3.49 10.75
C GLY A 46 -26.31 -4.37 12.00
N SER A 47 -25.83 -3.83 13.13
CA SER A 47 -26.06 -4.39 14.45
C SER A 47 -26.91 -3.42 15.28
N ASP A 48 -27.54 -3.96 16.31
CA ASP A 48 -28.51 -3.36 17.21
C ASP A 48 -27.97 -2.31 18.19
N GLY A 49 -26.92 -1.59 17.78
CA GLY A 49 -26.24 -0.60 18.62
C GLY A 49 -24.90 -1.06 19.19
N THR A 50 -24.41 -2.25 18.82
CA THR A 50 -23.10 -2.75 19.26
C THR A 50 -22.20 -3.00 18.05
N VAL A 51 -21.16 -2.18 17.86
CA VAL A 51 -20.12 -2.17 16.79
C VAL A 51 -20.24 -3.31 15.75
N GLY A 52 -20.61 -2.96 14.52
CA GLY A 52 -20.57 -3.90 13.40
C GLY A 52 -19.11 -4.19 12.98
N GLU A 53 -18.63 -5.40 13.23
CA GLU A 53 -17.32 -5.89 12.80
C GLU A 53 -17.44 -6.85 11.61
N ILE A 54 -16.72 -6.55 10.53
CA ILE A 54 -16.60 -7.45 9.38
C ILE A 54 -15.42 -8.39 9.62
N LEU A 55 -15.73 -9.65 9.95
CA LEU A 55 -14.75 -10.73 10.07
C LEU A 55 -14.69 -11.50 8.74
N LEU A 56 -13.50 -11.56 8.14
CA LEU A 56 -13.24 -12.29 6.89
C LEU A 56 -12.31 -13.47 7.21
N SER A 57 -12.78 -14.70 6.96
CA SER A 57 -11.96 -15.92 7.05
C SER A 57 -11.76 -16.48 5.65
N ALA A 58 -10.58 -16.30 5.08
CA ALA A 58 -10.22 -16.78 3.75
C ALA A 58 -8.70 -16.97 3.63
N ASP A 59 -8.26 -17.87 2.76
CA ASP A 59 -6.83 -18.07 2.45
C ASP A 59 -6.21 -16.83 1.76
N ARG A 60 -7.04 -16.06 1.03
CA ARG A 60 -6.63 -14.84 0.31
C ARG A 60 -7.76 -13.81 0.26
N VAL A 61 -7.42 -12.55 0.56
CA VAL A 61 -8.28 -11.37 0.37
C VAL A 61 -7.59 -10.40 -0.58
N ALA A 62 -8.26 -9.97 -1.65
CA ALA A 62 -7.67 -9.04 -2.63
C ALA A 62 -8.66 -7.94 -3.05
N ILE A 63 -8.16 -6.71 -3.17
CA ILE A 63 -8.86 -5.58 -3.78
C ILE A 63 -8.23 -5.34 -5.15
N ILE A 64 -9.03 -5.45 -6.21
CA ILE A 64 -8.61 -5.35 -7.60
C ILE A 64 -9.33 -4.20 -8.31
N ASN A 65 -8.64 -3.48 -9.19
CA ASN A 65 -9.25 -2.40 -9.97
C ASN A 65 -9.80 -2.92 -11.31
N GLY A 66 -11.13 -3.10 -11.37
CA GLY A 66 -11.84 -3.40 -12.62
C GLY A 66 -11.43 -4.71 -13.28
N LEU A 67 -12.09 -5.04 -14.39
CA LEU A 67 -11.96 -6.36 -15.03
C LEU A 67 -11.43 -6.30 -16.47
N ASN A 68 -11.10 -5.10 -16.97
CA ASN A 68 -10.60 -4.84 -18.33
C ASN A 68 -9.35 -3.93 -18.37
N GLY A 69 -8.72 -3.64 -17.24
CA GLY A 69 -7.39 -3.02 -17.18
C GLY A 69 -6.34 -4.05 -16.77
N PRO A 70 -5.03 -3.76 -16.83
CA PRO A 70 -4.05 -4.65 -16.22
C PRO A 70 -4.51 -4.89 -14.79
N GLU A 71 -4.66 -6.15 -14.39
CA GLU A 71 -5.11 -6.60 -13.06
C GLU A 71 -4.10 -6.14 -12.00
N ALA A 72 -4.08 -4.83 -11.74
CA ALA A 72 -3.29 -4.24 -10.69
C ALA A 72 -4.05 -4.54 -9.41
N SER A 73 -3.68 -5.65 -8.78
CA SER A 73 -4.05 -5.90 -7.40
C SER A 73 -3.56 -4.71 -6.57
N LEU A 74 -4.49 -3.97 -5.99
CA LEU A 74 -4.18 -2.78 -5.21
C LEU A 74 -3.73 -3.18 -3.80
N PHE A 75 -4.37 -4.23 -3.26
CA PHE A 75 -4.16 -4.77 -1.93
C PHE A 75 -4.37 -6.29 -1.99
N VAL A 76 -3.40 -7.08 -1.54
CA VAL A 76 -3.56 -8.55 -1.39
C VAL A 76 -3.06 -8.95 -0.01
N PHE A 77 -3.92 -9.59 0.76
CA PHE A 77 -3.54 -10.30 1.98
C PHE A 77 -3.62 -11.80 1.73
N GLN A 78 -2.50 -12.49 1.87
CA GLN A 78 -2.39 -13.94 1.70
C GLN A 78 -1.22 -14.45 2.54
N ASP A 79 -1.33 -15.65 3.08
CA ASP A 79 -0.27 -16.29 3.90
C ASP A 79 0.23 -15.42 5.07
N GLY A 80 -0.67 -14.60 5.65
CA GLY A 80 -0.32 -13.68 6.74
C GLY A 80 0.46 -12.43 6.31
N GLN A 81 0.67 -12.22 5.01
CA GLN A 81 1.43 -11.09 4.48
C GLN A 81 0.57 -10.17 3.64
N LEU A 82 0.84 -8.87 3.77
CA LEU A 82 0.22 -7.82 2.97
C LEU A 82 1.13 -7.44 1.80
N PHE A 83 0.60 -7.54 0.58
CA PHE A 83 1.23 -7.10 -0.65
C PHE A 83 0.52 -5.86 -1.20
N LEU A 84 1.32 -4.83 -1.48
CA LEU A 84 0.89 -3.55 -2.02
C LEU A 84 1.85 -3.16 -3.15
N ASN A 85 1.33 -2.70 -4.30
CA ASN A 85 2.16 -2.16 -5.37
C ASN A 85 2.66 -0.74 -5.07
N SER A 86 1.79 0.09 -4.49
CA SER A 86 2.10 1.47 -4.06
C SER A 86 1.11 1.90 -2.99
N ALA A 87 1.56 2.72 -2.04
CA ALA A 87 0.71 3.29 -0.99
C ALA A 87 1.14 4.74 -0.70
N LEU A 88 0.15 5.63 -0.56
CA LEU A 88 0.34 6.95 0.03
C LEU A 88 -0.03 6.88 1.51
N ILE A 89 0.93 7.15 2.39
CA ILE A 89 0.75 7.04 3.84
C ILE A 89 1.05 8.40 4.46
N ASN A 90 0.07 8.98 5.15
CA ASN A 90 0.26 10.27 5.82
C ASN A 90 1.17 10.14 7.06
N GLN A 91 0.94 9.10 7.87
CA GLN A 91 1.76 8.80 9.04
C GLN A 91 1.74 7.29 9.30
N ALA A 92 2.90 6.72 9.63
CA ALA A 92 3.04 5.33 10.05
C ALA A 92 3.89 5.26 11.32
N PHE A 93 3.50 4.37 12.23
CA PHE A 93 4.34 3.91 13.33
C PHE A 93 4.77 2.48 13.02
N ILE A 94 6.07 2.27 12.82
CA ILE A 94 6.63 0.97 12.43
C ILE A 94 7.61 0.52 13.51
N GLN A 95 7.32 -0.59 14.17
CA GLN A 95 8.19 -1.15 15.21
C GLN A 95 9.49 -1.74 14.65
N SER A 96 9.43 -2.36 13.47
CA SER A 96 10.56 -2.92 12.75
C SER A 96 10.30 -2.89 11.26
N LEU A 97 11.29 -2.48 10.47
CA LEU A 97 11.23 -2.42 9.01
C LEU A 97 12.49 -3.05 8.42
N VAL A 98 12.31 -4.10 7.62
CA VAL A 98 13.38 -4.69 6.81
C VAL A 98 13.16 -4.27 5.36
N VAL A 99 14.11 -3.52 4.79
CA VAL A 99 14.04 -3.03 3.41
C VAL A 99 15.10 -3.74 2.58
N GLY A 100 14.69 -4.43 1.52
CA GLY A 100 15.60 -5.20 0.64
C GLY A 100 16.32 -4.38 -0.42
N MET A 101 15.98 -3.10 -0.62
CA MET A 101 16.49 -2.26 -1.71
C MET A 101 16.88 -0.86 -1.23
N THR A 102 16.27 0.19 -1.80
CA THR A 102 16.66 1.59 -1.61
C THR A 102 15.49 2.41 -1.07
N LEU A 103 15.75 3.26 -0.07
CA LEU A 103 14.87 4.36 0.30
C LEU A 103 15.35 5.64 -0.39
N ARG A 104 14.45 6.37 -1.05
CA ARG A 104 14.80 7.59 -1.79
C ARG A 104 13.82 8.73 -1.51
N SER A 105 14.32 9.96 -1.50
CA SER A 105 13.47 11.15 -1.47
C SER A 105 12.69 11.31 -2.77
N GLN A 106 11.48 11.87 -2.69
CA GLN A 106 10.73 12.28 -3.88
C GLN A 106 11.40 13.46 -4.59
N ALA A 107 11.97 14.41 -3.82
CA ALA A 107 12.70 15.54 -4.36
C ALA A 107 14.00 15.09 -5.03
N VAL A 108 14.33 15.74 -6.14
CA VAL A 108 15.53 15.51 -6.94
C VAL A 108 16.35 16.80 -7.08
N ASN A 109 17.65 16.66 -7.33
CA ASN A 109 18.54 17.78 -7.64
C ASN A 109 18.37 18.23 -9.10
N ALA A 110 19.10 19.28 -9.51
CA ALA A 110 19.12 19.79 -10.88
C ALA A 110 19.51 18.76 -11.96
N GLN A 111 20.09 17.62 -11.57
CA GLN A 111 20.50 16.51 -12.45
C GLN A 111 19.49 15.34 -12.44
N GLY A 112 18.37 15.46 -11.73
CA GLY A 112 17.34 14.42 -11.63
C GLY A 112 17.65 13.29 -10.64
N LEU A 113 18.71 13.43 -9.83
CA LEU A 113 19.06 12.45 -8.80
C LEU A 113 18.32 12.74 -7.49
N PRO A 114 17.83 11.73 -6.75
CA PRO A 114 17.21 11.93 -5.45
C PRO A 114 18.15 12.68 -4.49
N LEU A 115 17.61 13.65 -3.75
CA LEU A 115 18.36 14.40 -2.74
C LEU A 115 18.88 13.49 -1.62
N ILE A 116 18.07 12.55 -1.15
CA ILE A 116 18.46 11.55 -0.16
C ILE A 116 18.27 10.17 -0.75
N GLU A 117 19.29 9.33 -0.61
CA GLU A 117 19.25 7.94 -1.06
C GLU A 117 19.95 7.05 -0.05
N ILE A 118 19.24 6.04 0.45
CA ILE A 118 19.77 5.01 1.33
C ILE A 118 19.69 3.69 0.58
N ASN A 119 20.81 3.16 0.15
CA ASN A 119 20.88 1.83 -0.45
C ASN A 119 21.23 0.83 0.64
N LEU A 120 20.24 0.05 1.08
CA LEU A 120 20.43 -0.94 2.14
C LEU A 120 21.13 -2.20 1.63
N ALA A 121 21.04 -2.51 0.33
CA ALA A 121 21.73 -3.65 -0.27
C ALA A 121 23.25 -3.43 -0.35
N SER A 122 23.70 -2.20 -0.67
CA SER A 122 25.12 -1.85 -0.70
C SER A 122 25.63 -1.20 0.59
N GLY A 123 24.76 -0.91 1.55
CA GLY A 123 25.11 -0.25 2.81
C GLY A 123 25.62 1.18 2.63
N SER A 124 24.94 1.99 1.81
CA SER A 124 25.32 3.39 1.58
C SER A 124 24.20 4.38 1.86
N PHE A 125 24.57 5.56 2.35
CA PHE A 125 23.70 6.70 2.59
C PHE A 125 24.27 7.92 1.86
N THR A 126 23.48 8.54 0.99
CA THR A 126 23.89 9.67 0.16
C THR A 126 22.96 10.86 0.37
N VAL A 127 23.54 12.04 0.56
CA VAL A 127 22.83 13.33 0.57
C VAL A 127 23.42 14.20 -0.52
N ARG A 128 22.58 14.72 -1.41
CA ARG A 128 22.98 15.54 -2.56
C ARG A 128 22.45 16.97 -2.37
N GLY A 129 23.27 17.95 -2.74
CA GLY A 129 22.84 19.35 -2.81
C GLY A 129 21.76 19.51 -3.89
N GLN A 130 20.72 20.30 -3.59
CA GLN A 130 19.61 20.55 -4.53
C GLN A 130 20.08 21.24 -5.81
N ASP A 131 21.06 22.12 -5.68
CA ASP A 131 21.77 22.84 -6.75
C ASP A 131 22.81 21.99 -7.50
N ALA A 132 23.00 20.73 -7.10
CA ALA A 132 24.03 19.83 -7.57
C ALA A 132 25.49 20.31 -7.35
N ASN A 133 25.72 21.23 -6.40
CA ASN A 133 27.07 21.74 -6.10
C ASN A 133 27.94 20.80 -5.25
N GLY A 134 27.39 19.67 -4.82
CA GLY A 134 28.14 18.66 -4.10
C GLY A 134 27.25 17.55 -3.53
N SER A 135 27.90 16.58 -2.89
CA SER A 135 27.21 15.49 -2.20
C SER A 135 28.05 14.94 -1.05
N THR A 136 27.37 14.29 -0.10
CA THR A 136 27.99 13.49 0.97
C THR A 136 27.57 12.05 0.80
N LEU A 137 28.52 11.13 0.94
CA LEU A 137 28.33 9.68 0.87
C LEU A 137 28.90 9.06 2.15
N LEU A 138 28.11 8.24 2.81
CA LEU A 138 28.57 7.33 3.86
C LEU A 138 28.41 5.91 3.35
N ASN A 139 29.44 5.08 3.45
CA ASN A 139 29.39 3.66 3.10
C ASN A 139 30.35 2.84 4.00
N ASN A 140 30.50 1.54 3.71
CA ASN A 140 31.40 0.66 4.45
C ASN A 140 32.88 1.10 4.46
N GLY A 141 33.27 1.94 3.50
CA GLY A 141 34.61 2.52 3.43
C GLY A 141 34.78 3.83 4.18
N GLY A 142 33.72 4.45 4.73
CA GLY A 142 33.79 5.71 5.47
C GLY A 142 32.84 6.80 4.96
N LEU A 143 33.14 8.05 5.34
CA LEU A 143 32.40 9.25 4.95
C LEU A 143 33.20 10.04 3.93
N TYR A 144 32.54 10.41 2.83
CA TYR A 144 33.11 11.09 1.67
C TYR A 144 32.29 12.31 1.32
N VAL A 145 32.95 13.40 0.94
CA VAL A 145 32.31 14.62 0.43
C VAL A 145 32.85 14.92 -0.95
N TYR A 146 31.95 15.13 -1.91
CA TYR A 146 32.26 15.43 -3.30
C TYR A 146 31.80 16.85 -3.65
N ASP A 147 32.59 17.55 -4.46
CA ASP A 147 32.19 18.82 -5.08
C ASP A 147 31.29 18.60 -6.32
N ALA A 148 30.88 19.69 -6.97
CA ALA A 148 30.04 19.69 -8.16
C ALA A 148 30.60 18.88 -9.34
N ASN A 149 31.93 18.72 -9.40
CA ASN A 149 32.62 17.98 -10.45
C ASN A 149 32.81 16.49 -10.08
N GLY A 150 32.27 16.05 -8.94
CA GLY A 150 32.44 14.69 -8.43
C GLY A 150 33.82 14.43 -7.84
N ILE A 151 34.62 15.47 -7.56
CA ILE A 151 35.94 15.32 -6.97
C ILE A 151 35.80 15.18 -5.46
N GLU A 152 36.43 14.15 -4.89
CA GLU A 152 36.51 13.96 -3.44
C GLU A 152 37.27 15.12 -2.81
N ARG A 153 36.60 15.85 -1.91
CA ARG A 153 37.17 16.96 -1.14
C ARG A 153 37.52 16.55 0.28
N THR A 154 36.91 15.48 0.76
CA THR A 154 37.09 14.98 2.12
C THR A 154 36.79 13.49 2.14
N ALA A 155 37.64 12.72 2.80
CA ALA A 155 37.39 11.33 3.16
C ALA A 155 37.79 11.10 4.62
N VAL A 156 36.91 10.45 5.39
CA VAL A 156 37.10 10.12 6.79
C VAL A 156 36.76 8.65 7.03
N GLY A 157 37.60 7.94 7.77
CA GLY A 157 37.34 6.54 8.17
C GLY A 157 37.69 5.49 7.13
N ARG A 158 38.38 5.86 6.04
CA ARG A 158 38.93 4.90 5.08
C ARG A 158 40.12 4.17 5.67
N LEU A 159 39.90 2.93 6.09
CA LEU A 159 40.95 2.03 6.56
C LEU A 159 41.60 1.37 5.33
N THR A 160 42.91 1.56 5.18
CA THR A 160 43.75 0.91 4.15
C THR A 160 44.14 -0.49 4.56
#